data_AF-A0A856M8K3-F1
#
_entry.id   AF-A0A856M8K3-F1
#
_cell.length_a   1.000
_cell.length_b   1.000
_cell.length_c   1.000
_cell.angle_alpha   90.00
_cell.angle_beta   90.00
_cell.angle_gamma   90.00
#
_symmetry.space_group_name_H-M   'P 1'
#
loop_
_entity.id
_entity.type
_entity.pdbx_description
1 polymer ?
#
loop_
_entity_poly.entity_id
_entity_poly.type
_entity_poly.pdbx_seq_one_letter_code
_entity_poly.pdbx_strand_id
1 'polypeptide(L)'
;MALLEQLPGESLVNYDKSSQIIDITSTILLTENQDQITKQLVFLEKISEYVENYRYFNTYFTDTNNQTTIPPTEPLIHGQTYSLFINISPEPQGIDSEPTPFPDTALAQVWNEQETLSLDVVVTSKDFNINTTIKKLSLPRTGASDNVQFTVKPNKFDGRGYIQVELFYRGYLLQCKQLIILIIPVPGAEIPESLRPPQSSRMTFTTTDLLTNEQLAQLPERVLTVEVELDQRDGSIDFRFLDRTQGSKELAFYDTTLQPAALGSAIAGIRQQLHSTLVDGYWGQVQGSIEQLNTWLPKLADVGRELYRQLLPQNQDSLLTDDQGETLQAALQPNTVIQVNPVLGKVTIPWALLYERKIKTSKQNRVCDRFTEHDLDCTNCPNKSDPKFICPHAFWGYRYSIEQLPCWASSKHNSPVALVRQIKNNQQLQLSFNVYRDFQLWQEHLPKLEAAGSINILSAEEMLKLESIWEEHGNVLDLIYFYCHGGLEEMPKRPYLELSDERIYSNFLECYESTWQHHPLVFLNGCATGDYSPESYVSLIDDFLNAGASGVVGTECPVSEPFAEYYATEVFKRLFAGETMGQAMLAVRRKLLQQQHNPLGLVYSLYAAHEIALACSISQL
;
A
#
# COMPACT_ATOMS: atom_id res chain seq x y z
N MET A 1 -10.23 41.43 -52.52
CA MET A 1 -9.02 40.82 -51.93
C MET A 1 -8.74 41.55 -50.61
N ALA A 2 -9.49 41.38 -49.50
CA ALA A 2 -9.93 40.14 -48.82
C ALA A 2 -8.71 39.24 -48.53
N LEU A 3 -8.37 38.80 -47.31
CA LEU A 3 -9.00 38.77 -45.98
C LEU A 3 -7.88 38.97 -44.92
N LEU A 4 -8.19 39.58 -43.78
CA LEU A 4 -7.59 39.26 -42.48
C LEU A 4 -8.68 39.53 -41.44
N GLU A 5 -9.46 38.49 -41.15
CA GLU A 5 -10.53 38.50 -40.15
C GLU A 5 -9.93 38.62 -38.74
N GLN A 6 -10.50 39.56 -37.98
CA GLN A 6 -10.38 39.66 -36.53
C GLN A 6 -11.21 38.54 -35.90
N LEU A 7 -10.58 37.63 -35.17
CA LEU A 7 -11.27 36.74 -34.23
C LEU A 7 -11.44 37.48 -32.89
N PRO A 8 -12.65 37.49 -32.28
CA PRO A 8 -12.88 38.09 -30.98
C PRO A 8 -12.33 37.21 -29.85
N GLY A 9 -11.86 37.85 -28.78
CA GLY A 9 -11.27 37.18 -27.62
C GLY A 9 -12.22 36.22 -26.93
N GLU A 10 -11.76 35.00 -26.71
CA GLU A 10 -12.39 34.02 -25.84
C GLU A 10 -12.14 34.41 -24.38
N SER A 11 -13.21 34.86 -23.72
CA SER A 11 -13.31 34.84 -22.26
C SER A 11 -13.32 33.38 -21.81
N LEU A 12 -12.40 32.99 -20.92
CA LEU A 12 -12.48 31.76 -20.13
C LEU A 12 -13.76 31.80 -19.28
N VAL A 13 -14.85 31.25 -19.82
CA VAL A 13 -16.07 30.98 -19.08
C VAL A 13 -15.81 29.72 -18.27
N ASN A 14 -15.85 29.88 -16.95
CA ASN A 14 -15.85 28.79 -15.98
C ASN A 14 -17.11 27.95 -16.23
N TYR A 15 -16.97 26.77 -16.85
CA TYR A 15 -18.08 25.87 -17.14
C TYR A 15 -18.55 25.23 -15.82
N ASP A 16 -19.62 25.79 -15.27
CA ASP A 16 -20.30 25.29 -14.08
C ASP A 16 -21.00 23.95 -14.39
N LYS A 17 -20.51 22.86 -13.79
CA LYS A 17 -21.04 21.48 -13.91
C LYS A 17 -22.54 21.38 -13.59
N SER A 18 -23.09 22.34 -12.84
CA SER A 18 -24.53 22.48 -12.58
C SER A 18 -25.37 22.62 -13.86
N SER A 19 -24.79 23.22 -14.90
CA SER A 19 -25.48 23.56 -16.16
C SER A 19 -25.70 22.33 -17.06
N GLN A 20 -24.83 21.32 -16.98
CA GLN A 20 -24.95 20.08 -17.76
C GLN A 20 -26.10 19.19 -17.27
N ILE A 21 -26.42 19.24 -15.97
CA ILE A 21 -27.55 18.47 -15.40
C ILE A 21 -28.89 19.05 -15.87
N ILE A 22 -28.99 20.37 -16.02
CA ILE A 22 -30.21 21.05 -16.49
C ILE A 22 -30.49 20.74 -17.98
N ASP A 23 -29.46 20.61 -18.81
CA ASP A 23 -29.60 20.29 -20.26
C ASP A 23 -29.96 18.82 -20.55
N ILE A 24 -29.57 17.90 -19.67
CA ILE A 24 -30.01 16.49 -19.76
C ILE A 24 -31.51 16.38 -19.39
N THR A 25 -31.96 17.21 -18.45
CA THR A 25 -33.35 17.20 -17.97
C THR A 25 -34.34 17.71 -19.01
N SER A 26 -33.95 18.70 -19.82
CA SER A 26 -34.78 19.26 -20.91
C SER A 26 -34.90 18.31 -22.11
N THR A 27 -33.90 17.47 -22.36
CA THR A 27 -33.90 16.52 -23.49
C THR A 27 -34.76 15.27 -23.23
N ILE A 28 -34.94 14.88 -21.96
CA ILE A 28 -35.74 13.69 -21.57
C ILE A 28 -37.26 13.97 -21.60
N LEU A 29 -37.68 15.24 -21.45
CA LEU A 29 -39.09 15.66 -21.38
C LEU A 29 -39.89 15.58 -22.70
N LEU A 30 -39.33 15.04 -23.78
CA LEU A 30 -39.99 14.91 -25.08
C LEU A 30 -40.47 13.49 -25.44
N THR A 31 -40.45 12.53 -24.51
CA THR A 31 -40.91 11.15 -24.79
C THR A 31 -42.23 10.81 -24.06
N GLU A 32 -43.25 10.45 -24.82
CA GLU A 32 -44.65 10.25 -24.40
C GLU A 32 -44.90 8.97 -23.58
N ASN A 33 -44.24 8.78 -22.42
CA ASN A 33 -44.53 7.63 -21.56
C ASN A 33 -44.56 7.99 -20.06
N GLN A 34 -45.71 8.48 -19.59
CA GLN A 34 -45.93 9.00 -18.23
C GLN A 34 -45.58 8.01 -17.09
N ASP A 35 -45.70 6.70 -17.34
CA ASP A 35 -45.44 5.66 -16.33
C ASP A 35 -43.93 5.36 -16.17
N GLN A 36 -43.17 5.56 -17.25
CA GLN A 36 -41.71 5.46 -17.24
C GLN A 36 -41.07 6.74 -16.69
N ILE A 37 -41.70 7.90 -16.97
CA ILE A 37 -41.35 9.21 -16.42
C ILE A 37 -41.53 9.25 -14.90
N THR A 38 -42.59 8.65 -14.36
CA THR A 38 -42.83 8.64 -12.91
C THR A 38 -41.83 7.75 -12.17
N LYS A 39 -41.45 6.59 -12.74
CA LYS A 39 -40.37 5.75 -12.21
C LYS A 39 -38.99 6.40 -12.33
N GLN A 40 -38.74 7.12 -13.42
CA GLN A 40 -37.51 7.90 -13.59
C GLN A 40 -37.46 9.13 -12.68
N LEU A 41 -38.58 9.80 -12.40
CA LEU A 41 -38.67 10.91 -11.45
C LEU A 41 -38.46 10.44 -10.01
N VAL A 42 -39.04 9.31 -9.60
CA VAL A 42 -38.76 8.72 -8.27
C VAL A 42 -37.32 8.22 -8.16
N PHE A 43 -36.74 7.76 -9.28
CA PHE A 43 -35.32 7.38 -9.35
C PHE A 43 -34.40 8.62 -9.33
N LEU A 44 -34.79 9.71 -9.99
CA LEU A 44 -34.09 10.99 -10.01
C LEU A 44 -34.26 11.78 -8.71
N GLU A 45 -35.39 11.68 -8.02
CA GLU A 45 -35.60 12.20 -6.66
C GLU A 45 -34.80 11.39 -5.65
N LYS A 46 -34.71 10.06 -5.80
CA LYS A 46 -33.79 9.24 -5.00
C LYS A 46 -32.33 9.54 -5.29
N ILE A 47 -31.97 9.84 -6.54
CA ILE A 47 -30.64 10.31 -6.91
C ILE A 47 -30.41 11.74 -6.41
N SER A 48 -31.44 12.59 -6.38
CA SER A 48 -31.41 13.98 -5.89
C SER A 48 -31.34 14.06 -4.36
N GLU A 49 -31.96 13.12 -3.62
CA GLU A 49 -31.71 12.93 -2.19
C GLU A 49 -30.32 12.33 -1.93
N TYR A 50 -29.78 11.61 -2.91
CA TYR A 50 -28.39 11.12 -2.95
C TYR A 50 -27.40 12.09 -3.60
N VAL A 51 -27.82 13.32 -3.97
CA VAL A 51 -26.90 14.39 -4.37
C VAL A 51 -26.13 14.80 -3.12
N GLU A 52 -25.05 14.06 -2.88
CA GLU A 52 -23.75 14.49 -2.34
C GLU A 52 -23.79 15.46 -1.15
N ASN A 53 -24.32 15.02 0.00
CA ASN A 53 -23.92 15.58 1.29
C ASN A 53 -22.53 15.05 1.68
N TYR A 54 -21.49 15.43 0.92
CA TYR A 54 -20.12 15.10 1.28
C TYR A 54 -19.80 15.68 2.64
N ARG A 55 -19.37 14.83 3.58
CA ARG A 55 -18.62 15.31 4.75
C ARG A 55 -17.16 15.51 4.36
N TYR A 56 -16.44 16.28 5.14
CA TYR A 56 -15.03 16.59 4.95
C TYR A 56 -14.29 16.23 6.22
N PHE A 57 -13.11 15.64 6.07
CA PHE A 57 -12.20 15.36 7.17
C PHE A 57 -11.50 16.66 7.55
N ASN A 58 -12.05 17.44 8.47
CA ASN A 58 -11.51 18.76 8.78
C ASN A 58 -10.42 18.70 9.84
N THR A 59 -9.45 19.61 9.71
CA THR A 59 -8.36 19.80 10.67
C THR A 59 -8.06 21.29 10.83
N TYR A 60 -8.08 21.81 12.06
CA TYR A 60 -7.79 23.21 12.36
C TYR A 60 -7.21 23.41 13.76
N PHE A 61 -6.49 24.52 13.97
CA PHE A 61 -5.93 24.87 15.27
C PHE A 61 -6.75 25.96 15.96
N THR A 62 -6.78 25.92 17.29
CA THR A 62 -7.25 27.03 18.13
C THR A 62 -6.21 27.39 19.18
N ASP A 63 -6.39 28.54 19.82
CA ASP A 63 -5.69 28.86 21.06
C ASP A 63 -5.97 27.82 22.17
N THR A 64 -5.21 27.89 23.27
CA THR A 64 -5.33 26.96 24.42
C THR A 64 -6.67 27.00 25.12
N ASN A 65 -7.42 28.10 24.99
CA ASN A 65 -8.73 28.27 25.61
C ASN A 65 -9.87 27.86 24.66
N ASN A 66 -9.54 27.41 23.45
CA ASN A 66 -10.46 27.11 22.36
C ASN A 66 -11.38 28.28 21.99
N GLN A 67 -10.93 29.53 22.22
CA GLN A 67 -11.73 30.73 21.98
C GLN A 67 -11.54 31.27 20.57
N THR A 68 -10.32 31.15 20.03
CA THR A 68 -9.95 31.72 18.74
C THR A 68 -9.39 30.63 17.84
N THR A 69 -9.97 30.46 16.65
CA THR A 69 -9.40 29.62 15.59
C THR A 69 -8.19 30.34 15.00
N ILE A 70 -7.06 29.64 14.86
CA ILE A 70 -5.87 30.18 14.23
C ILE A 70 -6.06 30.10 12.71
N PRO A 71 -6.06 31.22 11.98
CA PRO A 71 -6.24 31.22 10.53
C PRO A 71 -5.14 30.40 9.83
N PRO A 72 -5.45 29.67 8.74
CA PRO A 72 -4.43 28.96 7.94
C PRO A 72 -3.33 29.87 7.37
N THR A 73 -3.61 31.17 7.28
CA THR A 73 -2.67 32.21 6.85
C THR A 73 -1.69 32.63 7.95
N GLU A 74 -1.80 32.10 9.17
CA GLU A 74 -0.93 32.42 10.29
C GLU A 74 -0.05 31.21 10.67
N PRO A 75 1.23 31.42 11.01
CA PRO A 75 2.12 30.37 11.48
C PRO A 75 1.81 30.02 12.94
N LEU A 76 2.34 28.88 13.41
CA LEU A 76 2.37 28.57 14.84
C LEU A 76 3.67 29.06 15.47
N ILE A 77 3.63 29.34 16.77
CA ILE A 77 4.75 29.90 17.53
C ILE A 77 5.45 28.78 18.30
N HIS A 78 6.77 28.70 18.17
CA HIS A 78 7.58 27.73 18.89
C HIS A 78 7.30 27.78 20.40
N GLY A 79 7.08 26.61 21.00
CA GLY A 79 6.88 26.45 22.43
C GLY A 79 5.50 26.86 22.95
N GLN A 80 4.67 27.51 22.12
CA GLN A 80 3.28 27.84 22.44
C GLN A 80 2.41 26.58 22.33
N THR A 81 1.43 26.45 23.23
CA THR A 81 0.48 25.33 23.18
C THR A 81 -0.73 25.72 22.35
N TYR A 82 -1.25 24.77 21.58
CA TYR A 82 -2.44 24.91 20.74
C TYR A 82 -3.34 23.69 20.93
N SER A 83 -4.59 23.83 20.50
CA SER A 83 -5.51 22.72 20.35
C SER A 83 -5.70 22.41 18.88
N LEU A 84 -5.33 21.21 18.45
CA LEU A 84 -5.68 20.67 17.14
C LEU A 84 -7.06 20.00 17.23
N PHE A 85 -7.99 20.48 16.42
CA PHE A 85 -9.34 19.91 16.30
C PHE A 85 -9.47 19.09 15.02
N ILE A 86 -10.16 17.96 15.16
CA ILE A 86 -10.46 17.01 14.10
C ILE A 86 -11.94 16.68 14.15
N ASN A 87 -12.63 16.79 13.01
CA ASN A 87 -14.00 16.33 12.85
C ASN A 87 -14.28 15.88 11.41
N ILE A 88 -15.44 15.25 11.23
CA ILE A 88 -15.98 14.89 9.93
C ILE A 88 -17.34 15.56 9.80
N SER A 89 -17.47 16.56 8.93
CA SER A 89 -18.71 17.35 8.83
C SER A 89 -19.02 17.81 7.41
N PRO A 90 -20.30 18.12 7.07
CA PRO A 90 -20.66 18.61 5.73
C PRO A 90 -20.06 19.96 5.34
N GLU A 91 -19.55 20.71 6.32
CA GLU A 91 -18.92 22.01 6.09
C GLU A 91 -17.40 21.84 6.04
N PRO A 92 -16.73 22.19 4.93
CA PRO A 92 -15.28 22.18 4.87
C PRO A 92 -14.73 23.29 5.77
N GLN A 93 -13.79 22.95 6.64
CA GLN A 93 -13.22 23.85 7.65
C GLN A 93 -11.72 23.61 7.81
N GLY A 94 -10.96 24.70 8.04
CA GLY A 94 -9.57 24.60 8.51
C GLY A 94 -8.51 24.70 7.42
N ILE A 95 -7.52 23.82 7.50
CA ILE A 95 -6.21 23.92 6.83
C ILE A 95 -6.25 23.47 5.35
N ASP A 96 -7.35 22.84 4.91
CA ASP A 96 -7.48 22.26 3.57
C ASP A 96 -7.72 23.34 2.49
N SER A 97 -6.82 23.43 1.52
CA SER A 97 -6.98 24.32 0.35
C SER A 97 -7.91 23.74 -0.72
N GLU A 98 -7.95 22.41 -0.85
CA GLU A 98 -8.89 21.66 -1.68
C GLU A 98 -9.54 20.58 -0.80
N PRO A 99 -10.81 20.75 -0.41
CA PRO A 99 -11.43 19.85 0.55
C PRO A 99 -11.74 18.51 -0.13
N THR A 100 -11.00 17.45 0.24
CA THR A 100 -11.29 16.08 -0.18
C THR A 100 -12.48 15.56 0.64
N PRO A 101 -13.54 15.05 0.00
CA PRO A 101 -14.65 14.41 0.73
C PRO A 101 -14.16 13.29 1.64
N PHE A 102 -14.67 13.27 2.87
CA PHE A 102 -14.61 12.13 3.76
C PHE A 102 -15.48 11.00 3.17
N PRO A 103 -15.02 9.75 3.23
CA PRO A 103 -15.64 8.67 2.47
C PRO A 103 -16.88 8.13 3.22
N ASP A 104 -17.96 8.90 3.28
CA ASP A 104 -19.20 8.50 3.96
C ASP A 104 -19.88 7.30 3.34
N THR A 105 -19.85 7.23 2.02
CA THR A 105 -20.33 6.08 1.26
C THR A 105 -19.53 4.82 1.63
N ALA A 106 -18.34 4.95 2.24
CA ALA A 106 -17.55 3.84 2.78
C ALA A 106 -18.10 3.12 3.98
N LEU A 107 -18.95 3.83 4.70
CA LEU A 107 -19.40 3.38 5.99
C LEU A 107 -20.88 2.98 5.89
N ALA A 108 -21.52 3.20 4.72
CA ALA A 108 -22.95 3.05 4.43
C ALA A 108 -23.55 1.71 4.91
N GLN A 109 -22.83 0.61 4.71
CA GLN A 109 -23.23 -0.73 5.16
C GLN A 109 -22.70 -1.13 6.53
N VAL A 110 -21.67 -0.45 7.00
CA VAL A 110 -21.08 -0.68 8.30
C VAL A 110 -22.03 -0.20 9.40
N TRP A 111 -22.85 0.81 9.11
CA TRP A 111 -23.98 1.23 9.94
C TRP A 111 -25.10 0.18 10.07
N ASN A 112 -24.82 -1.13 9.87
CA ASN A 112 -25.65 -2.33 10.12
C ASN A 112 -26.55 -2.19 11.38
N GLU A 113 -27.64 -1.42 11.24
CA GLU A 113 -28.50 -0.93 12.34
C GLU A 113 -27.81 -0.04 13.41
N GLN A 114 -26.53 0.33 13.23
CA GLN A 114 -25.82 1.23 14.15
C GLN A 114 -26.05 2.70 13.81
N GLU A 115 -26.41 3.51 14.82
CA GLU A 115 -26.60 4.97 14.65
C GLU A 115 -25.27 5.73 14.54
N THR A 116 -24.21 5.18 15.14
CA THR A 116 -22.86 5.78 15.18
C THR A 116 -21.77 4.72 14.98
N LEU A 117 -20.68 5.12 14.31
CA LEU A 117 -19.45 4.33 14.19
C LEU A 117 -18.35 4.94 15.05
N SER A 118 -17.60 4.08 15.74
CA SER A 118 -16.40 4.50 16.46
C SER A 118 -15.20 4.42 15.52
N LEU A 119 -14.59 5.56 15.22
CA LEU A 119 -13.31 5.67 14.52
C LEU A 119 -12.20 5.95 15.54
N ASP A 120 -11.02 5.34 15.32
CA ASP A 120 -9.82 5.74 16.06
C ASP A 120 -9.11 6.85 15.27
N VAL A 121 -8.86 7.98 15.93
CA VAL A 121 -8.12 9.13 15.41
C VAL A 121 -6.73 9.10 16.02
N VAL A 122 -5.71 8.96 15.18
CA VAL A 122 -4.31 8.92 15.61
C VAL A 122 -3.61 10.18 15.11
N VAL A 123 -2.90 10.88 16.01
CA VAL A 123 -2.15 12.10 15.72
C VAL A 123 -0.72 11.93 16.18
N THR A 124 0.23 12.10 15.25
CA THR A 124 1.66 11.92 15.54
C THR A 124 2.53 12.98 14.87
N SER A 125 3.70 13.24 15.46
CA SER A 125 4.66 14.21 14.95
C SER A 125 6.02 14.08 15.64
N LYS A 126 7.10 14.38 14.92
CA LYS A 126 8.43 14.68 15.49
C LYS A 126 8.61 16.15 15.88
N ASP A 127 7.96 17.06 15.17
CA ASP A 127 8.11 18.52 15.32
C ASP A 127 7.15 19.12 16.38
N PHE A 128 6.27 18.30 16.95
CA PHE A 128 5.28 18.69 17.95
C PHE A 128 5.24 17.69 19.11
N ASN A 129 5.18 18.22 20.33
CA ASN A 129 4.82 17.42 21.50
C ASN A 129 3.29 17.28 21.55
N ILE A 130 2.80 16.05 21.63
CA ILE A 130 1.36 15.71 21.64
C ILE A 130 1.07 14.92 22.91
N ASN A 131 0.17 15.42 23.77
CA ASN A 131 -0.06 14.81 25.09
C ASN A 131 -0.74 13.43 25.04
N THR A 132 -1.65 13.22 24.09
CA THR A 132 -2.38 11.96 23.88
C THR A 132 -2.48 11.77 22.38
N THR A 133 -1.96 10.68 21.86
CA THR A 133 -1.84 10.46 20.41
C THR A 133 -3.03 9.75 19.79
N ILE A 134 -3.87 9.08 20.59
CA ILE A 134 -5.01 8.32 20.10
C ILE A 134 -6.28 8.75 20.84
N LYS A 135 -7.34 9.05 20.09
CA LYS A 135 -8.68 9.33 20.63
C LYS A 135 -9.76 8.72 19.74
N LYS A 136 -10.95 8.53 20.29
CA LYS A 136 -12.10 8.03 19.53
C LYS A 136 -12.94 9.19 18.99
N LEU A 137 -13.40 9.05 17.76
CA LEU A 137 -14.37 9.90 17.10
C LEU A 137 -15.65 9.09 16.86
N SER A 138 -16.78 9.63 17.26
CA SER A 138 -18.11 9.06 17.03
C SER A 138 -18.70 9.66 15.76
N LEU A 139 -18.73 8.87 14.70
CA LEU A 139 -19.25 9.27 13.40
C LEU A 139 -20.72 8.82 13.26
N PRO A 140 -21.71 9.72 13.35
CA PRO A 140 -23.10 9.37 13.11
C PRO A 140 -23.33 9.01 11.64
N ARG A 141 -24.43 8.31 11.36
CA ARG A 141 -24.82 7.95 9.99
C ARG A 141 -25.00 9.17 9.07
N THR A 142 -25.46 10.29 9.61
CA THR A 142 -25.67 11.55 8.89
C THR A 142 -25.26 12.72 9.76
N GLY A 143 -24.80 13.82 9.14
CA GLY A 143 -24.40 15.03 9.86
C GLY A 143 -22.99 14.96 10.46
N ALA A 144 -22.62 15.96 11.25
CA ALA A 144 -21.26 16.09 11.78
C ALA A 144 -20.94 15.04 12.86
N SER A 145 -19.68 14.58 12.90
CA SER A 145 -19.13 13.88 14.06
C SER A 145 -19.01 14.79 15.27
N ASP A 146 -18.63 14.21 16.41
CA ASP A 146 -18.05 14.97 17.50
C ASP A 146 -16.69 15.59 17.11
N ASN A 147 -16.31 16.63 17.86
CA ASN A 147 -15.03 17.31 17.73
C ASN A 147 -13.99 16.63 18.63
N VAL A 148 -12.94 16.07 18.02
CA VAL A 148 -11.83 15.48 18.77
C VAL A 148 -10.71 16.51 18.90
N GLN A 149 -10.33 16.81 20.14
CA GLN A 149 -9.29 17.81 20.46
C GLN A 149 -7.99 17.14 20.87
N PHE A 150 -6.86 17.58 20.32
CA PHE A 150 -5.51 17.19 20.71
C PHE A 150 -4.73 18.41 21.19
N THR A 151 -4.06 18.30 22.34
CA THR A 151 -3.13 19.35 22.80
C THR A 151 -1.80 19.15 22.10
N VAL A 152 -1.38 20.16 21.32
CA VAL A 152 -0.14 20.13 20.55
C VAL A 152 0.74 21.31 20.91
N LYS A 153 2.05 21.12 20.91
CA LYS A 153 3.03 22.18 21.17
C LYS A 153 4.21 22.03 20.22
N PRO A 154 4.49 23.00 19.34
CA PRO A 154 5.67 22.94 18.47
C PRO A 154 6.93 22.86 19.33
N ASN A 155 7.76 21.85 19.09
CA ASN A 155 9.06 21.69 19.73
C ASN A 155 10.21 22.08 18.77
N LYS A 156 9.90 22.22 17.48
CA LYS A 156 10.79 22.80 16.46
C LYS A 156 10.91 24.31 16.68
N PHE A 157 12.13 24.83 16.53
CA PHE A 157 12.42 26.25 16.74
C PHE A 157 11.89 27.14 15.61
N ASP A 158 12.12 26.76 14.36
CA ASP A 158 11.68 27.47 13.16
C ASP A 158 11.53 26.54 11.93
N GLY A 159 10.84 27.02 10.90
CA GLY A 159 10.65 26.32 9.63
C GLY A 159 9.38 25.47 9.58
N ARG A 160 9.27 24.58 8.59
CA ARG A 160 8.10 23.69 8.45
C ARG A 160 8.18 22.54 9.46
N GLY A 161 7.13 22.38 10.25
CA GLY A 161 6.84 21.21 11.06
C GLY A 161 5.66 20.42 10.50
N TYR A 162 5.64 19.12 10.78
CA TYR A 162 4.69 18.18 10.18
C TYR A 162 3.90 17.44 11.25
N ILE A 163 2.59 17.29 11.07
CA ILE A 163 1.72 16.44 11.90
C ILE A 163 0.98 15.45 11.00
N GLN A 164 1.03 14.17 11.33
CA GLN A 164 0.23 13.14 10.69
C GLN A 164 -1.07 12.93 11.45
N VAL A 165 -2.19 12.86 10.72
CA VAL A 165 -3.52 12.56 11.26
C VAL A 165 -4.14 11.40 10.49
N GLU A 166 -4.48 10.33 11.20
CA GLU A 166 -4.96 9.08 10.62
C GLU A 166 -6.29 8.66 11.22
N LEU A 167 -7.17 8.17 10.34
CA LEU A 167 -8.50 7.69 10.70
C LEU A 167 -8.59 6.19 10.45
N PHE A 168 -8.85 5.43 11.51
CA PHE A 168 -8.99 3.98 11.44
C PHE A 168 -10.41 3.54 11.77
N TYR A 169 -10.87 2.52 11.05
CA TYR A 169 -12.07 1.76 11.38
C TYR A 169 -11.70 0.29 11.58
N ARG A 170 -11.85 -0.23 12.80
CA ARG A 170 -11.47 -1.62 13.16
C ARG A 170 -10.04 -1.98 12.71
N GLY A 171 -9.10 -1.06 12.94
CA GLY A 171 -7.70 -1.22 12.54
C GLY A 171 -7.40 -1.00 11.06
N TYR A 172 -8.43 -0.87 10.22
CA TYR A 172 -8.27 -0.56 8.81
C TYR A 172 -8.09 0.95 8.61
N LEU A 173 -6.99 1.37 7.99
CA LEU A 173 -6.75 2.79 7.69
C LEU A 173 -7.77 3.25 6.63
N LEU A 174 -8.54 4.29 6.93
CA LEU A 174 -9.49 4.90 6.01
C LEU A 174 -8.88 6.07 5.25
N GLN A 175 -8.28 7.00 6.00
CA GLN A 175 -7.65 8.20 5.47
C GLN A 175 -6.45 8.59 6.32
N CYS A 176 -5.44 9.15 5.66
CA CYS A 176 -4.24 9.67 6.28
C CYS A 176 -3.96 11.05 5.70
N LYS A 177 -3.78 12.05 6.58
CA LYS A 177 -3.55 13.44 6.22
C LYS A 177 -2.28 13.94 6.89
N GLN A 178 -1.39 14.54 6.10
CA GLN A 178 -0.26 15.29 6.61
C GLN A 178 -0.61 16.78 6.69
N LEU A 179 -0.44 17.37 7.87
CA LEU A 179 -0.49 18.82 8.09
C LEU A 179 0.93 19.38 8.00
N ILE A 180 1.10 20.47 7.26
CA ILE A 180 2.35 21.18 7.05
C ILE A 180 2.20 22.59 7.65
N ILE A 181 2.92 22.84 8.75
CA ILE A 181 2.79 24.06 9.55
C ILE A 181 4.11 24.81 9.54
N LEU A 182 4.10 26.09 9.17
CA LEU A 182 5.21 27.00 9.40
C LEU A 182 5.26 27.37 10.88
N ILE A 183 6.39 27.10 11.51
CA ILE A 183 6.69 27.44 12.89
C ILE A 183 7.66 28.61 12.90
N ILE A 184 7.36 29.63 13.70
CA ILE A 184 8.22 30.79 13.89
C ILE A 184 8.63 30.95 15.36
N PRO A 185 9.83 31.49 15.64
CA PRO A 185 10.34 31.57 17.01
C PRO A 185 9.61 32.62 17.86
N VAL A 186 9.12 33.69 17.25
CA VAL A 186 8.44 34.80 17.94
C VAL A 186 7.24 35.32 17.13
N PRO A 187 6.18 35.81 17.78
CA PRO A 187 5.03 36.42 17.09
C PRO A 187 5.44 37.60 16.19
N GLY A 188 4.77 37.75 15.06
CA GLY A 188 4.93 38.91 14.17
C GLY A 188 6.17 38.89 13.26
N ALA A 189 6.90 37.77 13.20
CA ALA A 189 7.96 37.59 12.21
C ALA A 189 7.40 37.67 10.78
N GLU A 190 8.12 38.34 9.87
CA GLU A 190 7.73 38.42 8.47
C GLU A 190 7.85 37.05 7.80
N ILE A 191 6.83 36.65 7.04
CA ILE A 191 6.77 35.36 6.37
C ILE A 191 7.15 35.56 4.90
N PRO A 192 8.30 35.03 4.44
CA PRO A 192 8.67 35.04 3.03
C PRO A 192 7.58 34.42 2.16
N GLU A 193 7.38 34.97 0.96
CA GLU A 193 6.38 34.46 0.01
C GLU A 193 6.60 32.98 -0.34
N SER A 194 7.86 32.53 -0.38
CA SER A 194 8.25 31.13 -0.60
C SER A 194 7.80 30.17 0.50
N LEU A 195 7.43 30.67 1.68
CA LEU A 195 6.94 29.89 2.81
C LEU A 195 5.43 30.02 3.03
N ARG A 196 4.72 30.68 2.11
CA ARG A 196 3.24 30.73 2.12
C ARG A 196 2.63 29.55 1.33
N PRO A 197 1.44 29.06 1.72
CA PRO A 197 0.70 29.43 2.92
C PRO A 197 1.35 28.85 4.20
N PRO A 198 1.29 29.55 5.35
CA PRO A 198 1.88 29.07 6.61
C PRO A 198 1.30 27.74 7.10
N GLN A 199 0.02 27.48 6.88
CA GLN A 199 -0.58 26.18 7.12
C GLN A 199 -1.12 25.63 5.81
N SER A 200 -0.81 24.37 5.53
CA SER A 200 -1.43 23.59 4.47
C SER A 200 -1.56 22.14 4.92
N SER A 201 -2.35 21.37 4.19
CA SER A 201 -2.54 19.96 4.43
C SER A 201 -2.49 19.20 3.11
N ARG A 202 -2.25 17.91 3.21
CA ARG A 202 -2.21 17.01 2.07
C ARG A 202 -2.74 15.65 2.49
N MET A 203 -3.69 15.12 1.73
CA MET A 203 -4.09 13.72 1.88
C MET A 203 -2.96 12.84 1.36
N THR A 204 -2.45 11.94 2.21
CA THR A 204 -1.37 11.00 1.87
C THR A 204 -1.91 9.60 1.57
N PHE A 205 -3.12 9.30 2.03
CA PHE A 205 -3.81 8.05 1.74
C PHE A 205 -5.33 8.21 1.81
N THR A 206 -6.04 7.53 0.92
CA THR A 206 -7.49 7.31 1.02
C THR A 206 -7.80 5.90 0.55
N THR A 207 -8.72 5.21 1.22
CA THR A 207 -9.12 3.88 0.77
C THR A 207 -9.84 3.94 -0.58
N THR A 208 -10.63 4.97 -0.93
CA THR A 208 -11.57 4.89 -2.09
C THR A 208 -11.98 6.21 -2.75
N ASP A 209 -12.42 6.13 -4.02
CA ASP A 209 -13.08 7.24 -4.77
C ASP A 209 -14.62 7.13 -4.79
N LEU A 210 -15.16 5.92 -4.93
CA LEU A 210 -16.58 5.59 -4.75
C LEU A 210 -16.70 4.18 -4.20
N LEU A 211 -17.67 4.00 -3.31
CA LEU A 211 -17.76 2.79 -2.52
C LEU A 211 -19.10 2.12 -2.65
N THR A 212 -19.08 0.91 -3.18
CA THR A 212 -20.26 0.09 -3.13
C THR A 212 -20.42 -0.45 -1.71
N ASN A 213 -21.66 -0.47 -1.27
CA ASN A 213 -22.23 -1.57 -0.51
C ASN A 213 -21.66 -2.95 -0.99
N GLU A 214 -21.80 -4.10 -0.38
CA GLU A 214 -21.10 -5.35 -0.76
C GLU A 214 -19.57 -5.36 -0.51
N GLN A 215 -18.78 -4.43 -1.06
CA GLN A 215 -17.30 -4.41 -0.90
C GLN A 215 -16.81 -4.00 0.50
N LEU A 216 -17.69 -3.41 1.32
CA LEU A 216 -17.37 -2.88 2.66
C LEU A 216 -17.88 -3.74 3.79
N ALA A 217 -19.02 -4.42 3.58
CA ALA A 217 -19.46 -5.50 4.47
C ALA A 217 -18.39 -6.61 4.62
N GLN A 218 -17.45 -6.67 3.67
CA GLN A 218 -16.37 -7.64 3.63
C GLN A 218 -15.03 -7.11 4.17
N LEU A 219 -14.92 -5.85 4.63
CA LEU A 219 -13.65 -5.30 5.14
C LEU A 219 -13.16 -6.12 6.34
N PRO A 220 -12.03 -6.84 6.23
CA PRO A 220 -11.49 -7.62 7.33
C PRO A 220 -10.82 -6.70 8.34
N GLU A 221 -10.98 -7.03 9.61
CA GLU A 221 -10.22 -6.41 10.69
C GLU A 221 -8.72 -6.59 10.45
N ARG A 222 -7.95 -5.51 10.56
CA ARG A 222 -6.49 -5.58 10.56
C ARG A 222 -6.05 -5.63 12.00
N VAL A 223 -5.36 -6.71 12.37
CA VAL A 223 -4.90 -6.95 13.74
C VAL A 223 -3.63 -6.15 14.02
N LEU A 224 -2.75 -6.05 13.03
CA LEU A 224 -1.48 -5.33 13.11
C LEU A 224 -1.33 -4.38 11.93
N THR A 225 -1.08 -3.10 12.26
CA THR A 225 -0.62 -2.10 11.30
C THR A 225 0.82 -1.74 11.61
N VAL A 226 1.65 -1.63 10.58
CA VAL A 226 3.01 -1.11 10.66
C VAL A 226 3.07 0.18 9.85
N GLU A 227 3.24 1.31 10.51
CA GLU A 227 3.54 2.58 9.84
C GLU A 227 5.05 2.71 9.67
N VAL A 228 5.46 3.10 8.47
CA VAL A 228 6.86 3.31 8.08
C VAL A 228 7.05 4.76 7.68
N GLU A 229 7.91 5.49 8.39
CA GLU A 229 8.13 6.93 8.18
C GLU A 229 9.61 7.22 7.87
N LEU A 230 9.93 7.59 6.64
CA LEU A 230 11.23 8.11 6.22
C LEU A 230 11.31 9.62 6.49
N ASP A 231 12.19 9.99 7.42
CA ASP A 231 12.55 11.37 7.70
C ASP A 231 13.43 11.94 6.58
N GLN A 232 12.90 12.91 5.84
CA GLN A 232 13.61 13.53 4.71
C GLN A 232 14.84 14.36 5.14
N ARG A 233 15.00 14.67 6.43
CA ARG A 233 16.08 15.55 6.93
C ARG A 233 17.39 14.79 7.10
N ASP A 234 17.31 13.55 7.58
CA ASP A 234 18.46 12.72 7.91
C ASP A 234 18.42 11.31 7.29
N GLY A 235 17.32 10.93 6.62
CA GLY A 235 17.15 9.63 5.97
C GLY A 235 16.83 8.50 6.95
N SER A 236 16.53 8.79 8.22
CA SER A 236 16.06 7.79 9.18
C SER A 236 14.67 7.28 8.82
N ILE A 237 14.39 6.02 9.15
CA ILE A 237 13.14 5.30 8.90
C ILE A 237 12.53 4.86 10.23
N ASP A 238 11.42 5.44 10.65
CA ASP A 238 10.76 5.04 11.88
C ASP A 238 9.69 3.99 11.63
N PHE A 239 9.50 3.11 12.61
CA PHE A 239 8.45 2.11 12.58
C PHE A 239 7.51 2.29 13.75
N ARG A 240 6.20 2.26 13.48
CA ARG A 240 5.18 2.19 14.54
C ARG A 240 4.34 0.95 14.35
N PHE A 241 4.34 0.08 15.36
CA PHE A 241 3.58 -1.16 15.39
C PHE A 241 2.33 -0.96 16.25
N LEU A 242 1.17 -1.07 15.61
CA LEU A 242 -0.11 -0.77 16.21
C LEU A 242 -0.97 -2.04 16.26
N ASP A 243 -1.27 -2.52 17.47
CA ASP A 243 -2.25 -3.58 17.69
C ASP A 243 -3.65 -3.00 17.73
N ARG A 244 -4.49 -3.51 16.84
CA ARG A 244 -5.81 -2.97 16.60
C ARG A 244 -6.92 -3.81 17.24
N THR A 245 -6.59 -4.94 17.88
CA THR A 245 -7.57 -5.85 18.49
C THR A 245 -8.36 -5.23 19.64
N GLN A 246 -7.83 -4.18 20.30
CA GLN A 246 -8.47 -3.50 21.44
C GLN A 246 -8.37 -1.97 21.38
N GLY A 247 -8.76 -1.35 20.25
CA GLY A 247 -8.83 0.11 20.14
C GLY A 247 -7.47 0.77 19.88
N SER A 248 -6.67 0.13 19.01
CA SER A 248 -5.45 0.73 18.45
C SER A 248 -4.36 1.04 19.47
N LYS A 249 -3.95 0.03 20.25
CA LYS A 249 -2.84 0.14 21.18
C LYS A 249 -1.52 0.18 20.41
N GLU A 250 -0.72 1.22 20.62
CA GLU A 250 0.67 1.21 20.20
C GLU A 250 1.43 0.12 20.97
N LEU A 251 1.90 -0.89 20.24
CA LEU A 251 2.69 -1.98 20.80
C LEU A 251 4.16 -1.59 20.90
N ALA A 252 4.66 -0.89 19.88
CA ALA A 252 6.04 -0.43 19.80
C ALA A 252 6.15 0.76 18.86
N PHE A 253 7.05 1.68 19.18
CA PHE A 253 7.55 2.72 18.29
C PHE A 253 9.08 2.60 18.24
N TYR A 254 9.64 2.67 17.04
CA TYR A 254 11.07 2.56 16.81
C TYR A 254 11.57 3.75 16.01
N ASP A 255 12.48 4.48 16.65
CA ASP A 255 13.17 5.62 16.07
C ASP A 255 14.55 5.16 15.55
N THR A 256 14.72 5.13 14.23
CA THR A 256 16.03 4.74 13.64
C THR A 256 17.00 5.90 13.48
N THR A 257 16.68 7.11 13.94
CA THR A 257 17.64 8.24 13.89
C THR A 257 19.01 7.86 14.44
N LEU A 258 19.07 6.87 15.34
CA LEU A 258 20.30 6.37 15.92
C LEU A 258 21.05 5.32 15.08
N GLN A 259 20.43 4.63 14.10
CA GLN A 259 21.02 3.46 13.40
C GLN A 259 20.58 3.22 11.91
N PRO A 260 20.49 4.21 10.99
CA PRO A 260 20.01 3.96 9.62
C PRO A 260 20.87 2.97 8.82
N ALA A 261 22.19 3.01 9.00
CA ALA A 261 23.13 2.15 8.27
C ALA A 261 23.03 0.67 8.70
N ALA A 262 22.68 0.40 9.96
CA ALA A 262 22.53 -0.97 10.46
C ALA A 262 21.30 -1.64 9.84
N LEU A 263 20.18 -0.92 9.80
CA LEU A 263 18.95 -1.37 9.14
C LEU A 263 19.16 -1.63 7.64
N GLY A 264 19.80 -0.69 6.94
CA GLY A 264 20.15 -0.86 5.52
C GLY A 264 21.02 -2.10 5.29
N SER A 265 22.01 -2.32 6.17
CA SER A 265 22.89 -3.50 6.09
C SER A 265 22.15 -4.81 6.37
N ALA A 266 21.20 -4.83 7.30
CA ALA A 266 20.38 -6.02 7.58
C ALA A 266 19.45 -6.36 6.40
N ILE A 267 18.83 -5.35 5.80
CA ILE A 267 17.98 -5.52 4.60
C ILE A 267 18.83 -6.00 3.40
N ALA A 268 20.03 -5.46 3.21
CA ALA A 268 20.93 -5.95 2.17
C ALA A 268 21.38 -7.40 2.44
N GLY A 269 21.73 -7.73 3.68
CA GLY A 269 22.16 -9.07 4.08
C GLY A 269 21.08 -10.14 3.87
N ILE A 270 19.82 -9.83 4.16
CA ILE A 270 18.71 -10.77 3.94
C ILE A 270 18.45 -11.01 2.45
N ARG A 271 18.52 -9.96 1.61
CA ARG A 271 18.38 -10.10 0.14
C ARG A 271 19.54 -10.86 -0.47
N GLN A 272 20.76 -10.60 -0.01
CA GLN A 272 21.94 -11.36 -0.41
C GLN A 272 21.81 -12.84 -0.05
N GLN A 273 21.37 -13.16 1.17
CA GLN A 273 21.19 -14.54 1.60
C GLN A 273 20.03 -15.24 0.86
N LEU A 274 18.98 -14.51 0.50
CA LEU A 274 17.91 -15.01 -0.37
C LEU A 274 18.44 -15.33 -1.78
N HIS A 275 19.21 -14.41 -2.35
CA HIS A 275 19.87 -14.60 -3.64
C HIS A 275 20.81 -15.81 -3.63
N SER A 276 21.67 -15.97 -2.61
CA SER A 276 22.52 -17.16 -2.46
C SER A 276 21.71 -18.44 -2.30
N THR A 277 20.59 -18.40 -1.56
CA THR A 277 19.70 -19.56 -1.46
C THR A 277 19.18 -19.98 -2.83
N LEU A 278 18.85 -19.01 -3.66
CA LEU A 278 18.40 -19.27 -5.02
C LEU A 278 19.52 -19.80 -5.92
N VAL A 279 20.62 -19.08 -6.05
CA VAL A 279 21.71 -19.39 -7.00
C VAL A 279 22.48 -20.65 -6.61
N ASP A 280 22.84 -20.80 -5.34
CA ASP A 280 23.68 -21.91 -4.89
C ASP A 280 22.85 -23.11 -4.43
N GLY A 281 21.54 -22.91 -4.18
CA GLY A 281 20.66 -23.91 -3.61
C GLY A 281 19.65 -24.49 -4.58
N TYR A 282 18.89 -23.65 -5.26
CA TYR A 282 17.68 -24.03 -6.01
C TYR A 282 17.70 -23.54 -7.47
N TRP A 283 18.87 -23.22 -8.03
CA TRP A 283 18.96 -22.63 -9.36
C TRP A 283 18.32 -23.52 -10.42
N GLY A 284 17.31 -23.00 -11.11
CA GLY A 284 16.54 -23.73 -12.12
C GLY A 284 15.65 -24.83 -11.56
N GLN A 285 15.42 -24.88 -10.24
CA GLN A 285 14.65 -25.92 -9.57
C GLN A 285 13.41 -25.34 -8.90
N VAL A 286 12.25 -25.91 -9.23
CA VAL A 286 11.00 -25.69 -8.48
C VAL A 286 10.94 -26.63 -7.28
N GLN A 287 11.20 -27.91 -7.51
CA GLN A 287 11.25 -28.94 -6.47
C GLN A 287 12.66 -29.03 -5.88
N GLY A 288 12.77 -28.85 -4.58
CA GLY A 288 13.97 -29.16 -3.81
C GLY A 288 13.85 -30.43 -2.97
N SER A 289 14.89 -30.67 -2.18
CA SER A 289 15.02 -31.78 -1.27
C SER A 289 15.04 -31.32 0.19
N ILE A 290 14.80 -32.27 1.11
CA ILE A 290 14.88 -31.97 2.54
C ILE A 290 16.31 -31.58 2.97
N GLU A 291 17.35 -32.07 2.27
CA GLU A 291 18.74 -31.69 2.48
C GLU A 291 19.00 -30.25 2.06
N GLN A 292 18.46 -29.83 0.91
CA GLN A 292 18.52 -28.42 0.47
C GLN A 292 17.78 -27.52 1.47
N LEU A 293 16.58 -27.92 1.91
CA LEU A 293 15.81 -27.16 2.88
C LEU A 293 16.56 -27.02 4.22
N ASN A 294 17.15 -28.13 4.73
CA ASN A 294 18.00 -28.13 5.92
C ASN A 294 19.27 -27.28 5.78
N THR A 295 19.76 -27.11 4.56
CA THR A 295 20.97 -26.30 4.30
C THR A 295 20.66 -24.81 4.28
N TRP A 296 19.54 -24.42 3.64
CA TRP A 296 19.29 -23.03 3.28
C TRP A 296 18.30 -22.32 4.20
N LEU A 297 17.25 -23.00 4.68
CA LEU A 297 16.27 -22.35 5.55
C LEU A 297 16.87 -21.84 6.87
N PRO A 298 17.82 -22.53 7.53
CA PRO A 298 18.49 -21.98 8.71
C PRO A 298 19.27 -20.68 8.43
N LYS A 299 19.87 -20.54 7.25
CA LYS A 299 20.59 -19.32 6.87
C LYS A 299 19.64 -18.16 6.68
N LEU A 300 18.51 -18.39 6.00
CA LEU A 300 17.44 -17.40 5.88
C LEU A 300 16.87 -17.01 7.25
N ALA A 301 16.70 -17.98 8.14
CA ALA A 301 16.18 -17.74 9.47
C ALA A 301 17.15 -16.88 10.30
N ASP A 302 18.46 -17.06 10.15
CA ASP A 302 19.50 -16.28 10.83
C ASP A 302 19.44 -14.80 10.46
N VAL A 303 19.49 -14.48 9.16
CA VAL A 303 19.38 -13.08 8.67
C VAL A 303 17.99 -12.50 8.92
N GLY A 304 16.93 -13.31 8.83
CA GLY A 304 15.57 -12.91 9.15
C GLY A 304 15.37 -12.61 10.64
N ARG A 305 16.08 -13.34 11.51
CA ARG A 305 16.12 -13.10 12.94
C ARG A 305 16.94 -11.85 13.26
N GLU A 306 18.04 -11.61 12.55
CA GLU A 306 18.83 -10.39 12.68
C GLU A 306 17.97 -9.16 12.37
N LEU A 307 17.28 -9.15 11.22
CA LEU A 307 16.37 -8.06 10.87
C LEU A 307 15.23 -7.92 11.89
N TYR A 308 14.59 -9.03 12.30
CA TYR A 308 13.55 -9.02 13.34
C TYR A 308 14.06 -8.38 14.65
N ARG A 309 15.30 -8.66 15.05
CA ARG A 309 15.90 -8.08 16.26
C ARG A 309 16.21 -6.60 16.15
N GLN A 310 16.54 -6.14 14.94
CA GLN A 310 16.78 -4.72 14.68
C GLN A 310 15.47 -3.93 14.62
N LEU A 311 14.39 -4.53 14.11
CA LEU A 311 13.08 -3.90 14.01
C LEU A 311 12.30 -3.85 15.33
N LEU A 312 12.57 -4.76 16.28
CA LEU A 312 11.74 -4.93 17.49
C LEU A 312 12.52 -4.80 18.82
N PRO A 313 12.09 -3.87 19.73
CA PRO A 313 12.88 -3.39 20.88
C PRO A 313 13.11 -4.39 22.02
N GLN A 314 12.41 -5.54 22.07
CA GLN A 314 12.68 -6.62 23.03
C GLN A 314 14.13 -7.20 22.96
N ASN A 315 14.96 -6.70 22.05
CA ASN A 315 16.33 -7.15 21.80
C ASN A 315 17.39 -6.02 21.89
N GLN A 316 17.01 -4.80 22.34
CA GLN A 316 17.93 -3.69 22.61
C GLN A 316 17.70 -3.17 24.04
N ASP A 317 18.78 -3.09 24.83
CA ASP A 317 18.82 -2.90 26.30
C ASP A 317 18.19 -1.58 26.82
N SER A 318 16.86 -1.46 26.84
CA SER A 318 16.16 -0.37 27.55
C SER A 318 15.25 -0.91 28.66
N LEU A 319 15.53 -0.45 29.88
CA LEU A 319 14.98 -0.80 31.19
C LEU A 319 13.49 -0.46 31.42
N LEU A 320 12.65 -0.36 30.40
CA LEU A 320 11.21 -0.06 30.58
C LEU A 320 10.34 -1.01 29.74
N THR A 321 9.87 -2.06 30.42
CA THR A 321 8.90 -3.11 30.05
C THR A 321 9.43 -4.24 29.14
N ASP A 322 9.80 -5.36 29.77
CA ASP A 322 10.25 -6.62 29.16
C ASP A 322 9.19 -7.34 28.27
N ASP A 323 8.01 -6.76 28.04
CA ASP A 323 6.80 -7.48 27.59
C ASP A 323 6.28 -7.11 26.17
N GLN A 324 6.85 -6.10 25.51
CA GLN A 324 6.31 -5.65 24.21
C GLN A 324 6.43 -6.72 23.10
N GLY A 325 7.46 -7.56 23.18
CA GLY A 325 7.72 -8.60 22.20
C GLY A 325 6.79 -9.80 22.25
N GLU A 326 6.43 -10.23 23.46
CA GLU A 326 5.45 -11.29 23.67
C GLU A 326 4.04 -10.78 23.37
N THR A 327 3.76 -9.51 23.65
CA THR A 327 2.49 -8.86 23.28
C THR A 327 2.26 -8.83 21.76
N LEU A 328 3.27 -8.46 20.96
CA LEU A 328 3.17 -8.50 19.49
C LEU A 328 2.91 -9.91 18.96
N GLN A 329 3.58 -10.92 19.52
CA GLN A 329 3.40 -12.32 19.14
C GLN A 329 2.03 -12.88 19.58
N ALA A 330 1.51 -12.44 20.72
CA ALA A 330 0.21 -12.84 21.23
C ALA A 330 -0.94 -12.27 20.39
N ALA A 331 -0.78 -11.06 19.83
CA ALA A 331 -1.77 -10.44 18.94
C ALA A 331 -1.91 -11.19 17.60
N LEU A 332 -0.84 -11.78 17.07
CA LEU A 332 -0.82 -12.34 15.72
C LEU A 332 -1.19 -13.85 15.68
N GLN A 333 -2.39 -14.13 15.20
CA GLN A 333 -2.84 -15.48 14.82
C GLN A 333 -2.48 -15.80 13.34
N PRO A 334 -2.33 -17.07 12.95
CA PRO A 334 -2.10 -17.45 11.57
C PRO A 334 -3.23 -16.98 10.65
N ASN A 335 -2.88 -16.67 9.41
CA ASN A 335 -3.78 -16.14 8.38
C ASN A 335 -4.33 -14.74 8.66
N THR A 336 -3.79 -14.04 9.67
CA THR A 336 -4.05 -12.61 9.80
C THR A 336 -3.37 -11.83 8.68
N VAL A 337 -3.93 -10.65 8.37
CA VAL A 337 -3.35 -9.69 7.44
C VAL A 337 -2.56 -8.66 8.25
N ILE A 338 -1.29 -8.49 7.91
CA ILE A 338 -0.44 -7.41 8.40
C ILE A 338 -0.48 -6.29 7.36
N GLN A 339 -0.96 -5.12 7.76
CA GLN A 339 -1.01 -3.93 6.92
C GLN A 339 0.25 -3.10 7.13
N VAL A 340 1.05 -2.89 6.08
CA VAL A 340 2.20 -1.98 6.10
C VAL A 340 1.86 -0.71 5.34
N ASN A 341 1.94 0.42 6.05
CA ASN A 341 1.66 1.76 5.53
C ASN A 341 2.96 2.54 5.42
N PRO A 342 3.48 2.78 4.22
CA PRO A 342 4.55 3.75 4.02
C PRO A 342 3.99 5.18 4.14
N VAL A 343 4.05 5.75 5.34
CA VAL A 343 3.49 7.06 5.70
C VAL A 343 4.27 8.20 5.05
N LEU A 344 5.61 8.10 5.03
CA LEU A 344 6.49 9.07 4.39
C LEU A 344 7.68 8.35 3.76
N GLY A 345 7.95 8.63 2.49
CA GLY A 345 9.12 8.11 1.76
C GLY A 345 9.19 6.59 1.56
N LYS A 346 10.32 6.15 1.01
CA LYS A 346 10.43 4.91 0.24
C LYS A 346 11.34 3.90 0.94
N VAL A 347 10.76 2.85 1.51
CA VAL A 347 11.51 1.75 2.12
C VAL A 347 10.81 0.43 1.81
N THR A 348 11.53 -0.47 1.13
CA THR A 348 11.07 -1.85 0.92
C THR A 348 11.73 -2.75 1.93
N ILE A 349 10.91 -3.41 2.74
CA ILE A 349 11.37 -4.37 3.75
C ILE A 349 10.84 -5.73 3.35
N PRO A 350 11.68 -6.78 3.31
CA PRO A 350 11.23 -8.12 3.00
C PRO A 350 10.54 -8.75 4.22
N TRP A 351 9.37 -8.21 4.59
CA TRP A 351 8.58 -8.59 5.77
C TRP A 351 8.31 -10.09 5.85
N ALA A 352 8.14 -10.75 4.70
CA ALA A 352 7.92 -12.19 4.62
C ALA A 352 9.08 -13.02 5.19
N LEU A 353 10.30 -12.48 5.18
CA LEU A 353 11.51 -13.15 5.67
C LEU A 353 11.81 -12.89 7.16
N LEU A 354 11.01 -12.09 7.86
CA LEU A 354 11.17 -11.90 9.31
C LEU A 354 10.97 -13.23 10.04
N TYR A 355 11.93 -13.57 10.91
CA TYR A 355 11.92 -14.81 11.69
C TYR A 355 11.82 -14.54 13.19
N GLU A 356 10.70 -14.98 13.78
CA GLU A 356 10.31 -14.55 15.15
C GLU A 356 10.90 -15.38 16.29
N ARG A 357 11.41 -16.59 16.02
CA ARG A 357 11.96 -17.49 17.05
C ARG A 357 13.46 -17.29 17.28
N LYS A 358 13.93 -17.58 18.49
CA LYS A 358 15.36 -17.50 18.82
C LYS A 358 16.13 -18.57 18.05
N ILE A 359 17.31 -18.23 17.54
CA ILE A 359 18.20 -19.15 16.82
C ILE A 359 19.56 -19.14 17.49
N LYS A 360 20.17 -20.32 17.57
CA LYS A 360 21.58 -20.49 17.88
C LYS A 360 22.27 -21.07 16.67
N THR A 361 22.92 -20.21 15.90
CA THR A 361 23.55 -20.54 14.61
C THR A 361 24.68 -21.54 14.80
N SER A 362 24.58 -22.66 14.10
CA SER A 362 25.51 -23.79 14.18
C SER A 362 25.35 -24.67 12.93
N LYS A 363 26.37 -25.48 12.63
CA LYS A 363 26.27 -26.51 11.57
C LYS A 363 25.27 -27.64 11.89
N GLN A 364 24.71 -27.65 13.11
CA GLN A 364 23.77 -28.66 13.58
C GLN A 364 22.32 -28.18 13.53
N ASN A 365 22.06 -26.94 13.10
CA ASN A 365 20.68 -26.47 12.96
C ASN A 365 19.95 -27.37 11.96
N ARG A 366 18.75 -27.79 12.35
CA ARG A 366 17.89 -28.63 11.52
C ARG A 366 16.53 -27.98 11.40
N VAL A 367 15.96 -28.06 10.21
CA VAL A 367 14.57 -27.71 9.99
C VAL A 367 13.71 -28.75 10.70
N CYS A 368 12.64 -28.30 11.37
CA CYS A 368 11.66 -29.19 11.97
C CYS A 368 11.19 -30.18 10.90
N ASP A 369 11.33 -31.48 11.15
CA ASP A 369 10.97 -32.58 10.23
C ASP A 369 9.46 -32.83 10.16
N ARG A 370 8.72 -32.37 11.16
CA ARG A 370 7.26 -32.55 11.30
C ARG A 370 6.47 -31.27 11.08
N PHE A 371 7.07 -30.26 10.44
CA PHE A 371 6.41 -28.97 10.25
C PHE A 371 5.11 -29.07 9.43
N THR A 372 4.97 -30.09 8.57
CA THR A 372 3.75 -30.38 7.82
C THR A 372 2.64 -31.03 8.66
N GLU A 373 2.98 -31.60 9.82
CA GLU A 373 2.03 -32.28 10.73
C GLU A 373 1.54 -31.37 11.86
N HIS A 374 2.23 -30.26 12.10
CA HIS A 374 1.90 -29.30 13.15
C HIS A 374 1.00 -28.17 12.62
N ASP A 375 0.15 -27.63 13.50
CA ASP A 375 -0.54 -26.38 13.24
C ASP A 375 0.45 -25.23 13.04
N LEU A 376 0.00 -24.14 12.41
CA LEU A 376 0.85 -22.99 12.07
C LEU A 376 1.43 -22.29 13.31
N ASP A 377 0.75 -22.33 14.46
CA ASP A 377 1.27 -21.79 15.73
C ASP A 377 2.20 -22.74 16.47
N CYS A 378 2.28 -23.97 15.97
CA CYS A 378 2.99 -25.08 16.57
C CYS A 378 2.65 -25.22 18.06
N THR A 379 1.36 -25.12 18.43
CA THR A 379 0.91 -25.02 19.84
C THR A 379 1.49 -26.13 20.71
N ASN A 380 1.59 -27.36 20.19
CA ASN A 380 2.08 -28.54 20.91
C ASN A 380 3.46 -29.03 20.42
N CYS A 381 4.26 -28.18 19.79
CA CYS A 381 5.57 -28.58 19.29
C CYS A 381 6.59 -28.68 20.45
N PRO A 382 7.18 -29.88 20.71
CA PRO A 382 8.12 -30.07 21.82
C PRO A 382 9.44 -29.28 21.61
N ASN A 383 9.76 -28.95 20.37
CA ASN A 383 10.96 -28.21 19.99
C ASN A 383 10.70 -26.70 19.83
N LYS A 384 9.52 -26.18 20.22
CA LYS A 384 9.13 -24.77 19.99
C LYS A 384 10.15 -23.78 20.54
N SER A 385 10.75 -24.10 21.69
CA SER A 385 11.74 -23.25 22.38
C SER A 385 13.19 -23.68 22.17
N ASP A 386 13.47 -24.71 21.37
CA ASP A 386 14.85 -25.14 21.11
C ASP A 386 15.46 -24.29 19.99
N PRO A 387 16.46 -23.43 20.28
CA PRO A 387 17.05 -22.52 19.30
C PRO A 387 17.92 -23.23 18.24
N LYS A 388 18.10 -24.55 18.33
CA LYS A 388 18.76 -25.36 17.30
C LYS A 388 17.80 -25.83 16.21
N PHE A 389 16.49 -25.83 16.48
CA PHE A 389 15.49 -26.23 15.50
C PHE A 389 14.91 -25.00 14.79
N ILE A 390 14.90 -25.06 13.47
CA ILE A 390 14.31 -24.02 12.63
C ILE A 390 12.90 -24.43 12.28
N CYS A 391 11.93 -23.65 12.73
CA CYS A 391 10.53 -23.88 12.41
C CYS A 391 10.15 -23.04 11.18
N PRO A 392 9.74 -23.64 10.05
CA PRO A 392 9.31 -22.86 8.90
C PRO A 392 8.16 -21.89 9.23
N HIS A 393 7.21 -22.28 10.09
CA HIS A 393 6.08 -21.40 10.45
C HIS A 393 6.46 -20.21 11.35
N ALA A 394 7.72 -20.09 11.77
CA ALA A 394 8.22 -18.90 12.47
C ALA A 394 8.64 -17.76 11.52
N PHE A 395 8.61 -17.98 10.20
CA PHE A 395 8.67 -16.89 9.23
C PHE A 395 7.30 -16.26 9.04
N TRP A 396 7.24 -14.93 9.04
CA TRP A 396 6.01 -14.19 8.82
C TRP A 396 5.35 -14.55 7.48
N GLY A 397 6.12 -14.73 6.41
CA GLY A 397 5.61 -15.01 5.06
C GLY A 397 4.90 -16.36 4.88
N TYR A 398 5.08 -17.31 5.81
CA TYR A 398 4.32 -18.57 5.84
C TYR A 398 3.12 -18.53 6.80
N ARG A 399 3.07 -17.54 7.70
CA ARG A 399 2.04 -17.45 8.75
C ARG A 399 0.99 -16.40 8.43
N TYR A 400 1.38 -15.27 7.84
CA TYR A 400 0.54 -14.10 7.60
C TYR A 400 0.50 -13.70 6.13
N SER A 401 -0.60 -13.10 5.72
CA SER A 401 -0.62 -12.30 4.50
C SER A 401 -0.10 -10.90 4.83
N ILE A 402 0.80 -10.39 4.01
CA ILE A 402 1.43 -9.09 4.25
C ILE A 402 1.12 -8.22 3.04
N GLU A 403 0.41 -7.13 3.27
CA GLU A 403 0.15 -6.10 2.27
C GLU A 403 1.04 -4.90 2.54
N GLN A 404 1.59 -4.31 1.48
CA GLN A 404 2.29 -3.03 1.53
C GLN A 404 1.46 -2.05 0.70
N LEU A 405 0.75 -1.15 1.37
CA LEU A 405 -0.17 -0.26 0.67
C LEU A 405 0.60 0.76 -0.18
N PRO A 406 0.10 1.09 -1.39
CA PRO A 406 0.75 2.01 -2.32
C PRO A 406 0.74 3.48 -1.86
N CYS A 407 0.56 3.76 -0.55
CA CYS A 407 0.36 5.09 0.01
C CYS A 407 1.63 5.96 0.05
N TRP A 408 2.54 5.78 -0.91
CA TRP A 408 3.70 6.62 -1.11
C TRP A 408 3.22 8.02 -1.48
N ALA A 409 3.23 8.93 -0.52
CA ALA A 409 2.88 10.33 -0.72
C ALA A 409 3.92 11.03 -1.61
N SER A 410 4.01 10.70 -2.91
CA SER A 410 4.84 11.42 -3.88
C SER A 410 4.35 12.84 -3.97
N SER A 411 5.16 13.84 -3.62
CA SER A 411 4.82 15.27 -3.72
C SER A 411 4.33 15.75 -5.10
N LYS A 412 4.41 14.88 -6.12
CA LYS A 412 3.91 15.11 -7.48
C LYS A 412 2.38 15.04 -7.59
N HIS A 413 1.69 14.28 -6.75
CA HIS A 413 0.22 14.10 -6.85
C HIS A 413 -0.56 14.95 -5.84
N ASN A 414 -1.50 15.74 -6.34
CA ASN A 414 -2.39 16.57 -5.51
C ASN A 414 -3.41 15.75 -4.71
N SER A 415 -3.69 14.51 -5.12
CA SER A 415 -4.60 13.60 -4.40
C SER A 415 -4.12 12.15 -4.53
N PRO A 416 -4.20 11.33 -3.47
CA PRO A 416 -3.83 9.93 -3.52
C PRO A 416 -4.83 9.15 -4.37
N VAL A 417 -4.35 8.17 -5.15
CA VAL A 417 -5.22 7.21 -5.85
C VAL A 417 -5.89 6.32 -4.80
N ALA A 418 -7.19 6.13 -4.92
CA ALA A 418 -7.94 5.17 -4.13
C ALA A 418 -7.33 3.76 -4.17
N LEU A 419 -7.39 3.06 -3.05
CA LEU A 419 -6.97 1.67 -2.98
C LEU A 419 -7.93 0.77 -3.79
N VAL A 420 -7.43 0.25 -4.91
CA VAL A 420 -8.17 -0.68 -5.76
C VAL A 420 -8.12 -2.09 -5.18
N ARG A 421 -9.29 -2.65 -4.89
CA ARG A 421 -9.45 -4.00 -4.32
C ARG A 421 -10.08 -5.01 -5.29
N GLN A 422 -10.60 -4.53 -6.41
CA GLN A 422 -11.26 -5.38 -7.39
C GLN A 422 -10.97 -4.87 -8.80
N ILE A 423 -10.38 -5.73 -9.62
CA ILE A 423 -10.12 -5.48 -11.04
C ILE A 423 -11.42 -5.75 -11.79
N LYS A 424 -11.95 -4.76 -12.50
CA LYS A 424 -13.28 -4.81 -13.14
C LYS A 424 -13.27 -5.62 -14.43
N ASN A 425 -13.00 -6.92 -14.35
CA ASN A 425 -13.00 -7.83 -15.50
C ASN A 425 -14.41 -8.32 -15.87
N ASN A 426 -15.34 -7.38 -16.11
CA ASN A 426 -16.72 -7.70 -16.54
C ASN A 426 -16.79 -8.17 -18.00
N GLN A 427 -15.66 -8.08 -18.71
CA GLN A 427 -15.43 -8.57 -20.07
C GLN A 427 -14.30 -9.63 -20.02
N GLN A 428 -13.93 -10.20 -21.17
CA GLN A 428 -12.77 -11.10 -21.24
C GLN A 428 -11.53 -10.37 -20.72
N LEU A 429 -10.81 -11.00 -19.78
CA LEU A 429 -9.67 -10.38 -19.09
C LEU A 429 -8.57 -10.02 -20.10
N GLN A 430 -8.10 -8.77 -20.07
CA GLN A 430 -7.04 -8.27 -20.94
C GLN A 430 -5.68 -8.32 -20.22
N LEU A 431 -4.76 -9.13 -20.75
CA LEU A 431 -3.41 -9.30 -20.21
C LEU A 431 -2.37 -8.76 -21.19
N SER A 432 -1.62 -7.72 -20.80
CA SER A 432 -0.39 -7.33 -21.49
C SER A 432 0.75 -8.24 -21.02
N PHE A 433 1.29 -9.06 -21.91
CA PHE A 433 2.36 -10.03 -21.59
C PHE A 433 3.67 -9.60 -22.25
N ASN A 434 4.57 -9.05 -21.45
CA ASN A 434 5.79 -8.38 -21.91
C ASN A 434 7.00 -9.26 -21.63
N VAL A 435 7.71 -9.68 -22.68
CA VAL A 435 8.58 -10.85 -22.64
C VAL A 435 9.98 -10.55 -23.17
N TYR A 436 10.99 -11.15 -22.54
CA TYR A 436 12.33 -11.28 -23.12
C TYR A 436 12.39 -12.54 -24.00
N ARG A 437 12.53 -12.38 -25.33
CA ARG A 437 12.28 -13.48 -26.30
C ARG A 437 13.20 -14.69 -26.16
N ASP A 438 14.40 -14.50 -25.63
CA ASP A 438 15.41 -15.57 -25.50
C ASP A 438 15.21 -16.43 -24.24
N PHE A 439 14.23 -16.10 -23.40
CA PHE A 439 13.77 -16.99 -22.36
C PHE A 439 13.18 -18.28 -22.94
N GLN A 440 13.46 -19.42 -22.33
CA GLN A 440 13.20 -20.72 -22.95
C GLN A 440 11.77 -21.22 -22.74
N LEU A 441 11.12 -20.77 -21.67
CA LEU A 441 9.85 -21.32 -21.18
C LEU A 441 8.65 -20.39 -21.43
N TRP A 442 8.85 -19.14 -21.86
CA TRP A 442 7.73 -18.20 -22.03
C TRP A 442 6.70 -18.69 -23.06
N GLN A 443 7.14 -19.35 -24.13
CA GLN A 443 6.24 -19.94 -25.13
C GLN A 443 5.45 -21.13 -24.57
N GLU A 444 6.05 -21.93 -23.69
CA GLU A 444 5.37 -23.01 -22.97
C GLU A 444 4.47 -22.50 -21.84
N HIS A 445 4.71 -21.28 -21.37
CA HIS A 445 3.92 -20.63 -20.33
C HIS A 445 2.59 -20.11 -20.88
N LEU A 446 2.56 -19.57 -22.10
CA LEU A 446 1.34 -19.11 -22.77
C LEU A 446 0.15 -20.08 -22.68
N PRO A 447 0.26 -21.35 -23.15
CA PRO A 447 -0.87 -22.27 -23.08
C PRO A 447 -1.28 -22.62 -21.64
N LYS A 448 -0.39 -22.49 -20.65
CA LYS A 448 -0.74 -22.68 -19.24
C LYS A 448 -1.58 -21.52 -18.71
N LEU A 449 -1.30 -20.29 -19.14
CA LEU A 449 -2.11 -19.12 -18.82
C LEU A 449 -3.51 -19.23 -19.46
N GLU A 450 -3.57 -19.58 -20.75
CA GLU A 450 -4.84 -19.76 -21.48
C GLU A 450 -5.68 -20.90 -20.88
N ALA A 451 -5.05 -21.98 -20.45
CA ALA A 451 -5.73 -23.08 -19.76
C ALA A 451 -6.20 -22.70 -18.35
N ALA A 452 -5.56 -21.72 -17.69
CA ALA A 452 -5.94 -21.29 -16.35
C ALA A 452 -7.21 -20.42 -16.34
N GLY A 453 -7.54 -19.74 -17.45
CA GLY A 453 -8.75 -18.93 -17.51
C GLY A 453 -9.04 -18.31 -18.87
N SER A 454 -10.26 -17.80 -19.05
CA SER A 454 -10.64 -17.06 -20.27
C SER A 454 -9.98 -15.68 -20.31
N ILE A 455 -8.83 -15.60 -20.97
CA ILE A 455 -7.99 -14.41 -21.08
C ILE A 455 -7.76 -14.04 -22.56
N ASN A 456 -7.54 -12.76 -22.84
CA ASN A 456 -6.96 -12.27 -24.09
C ASN A 456 -5.53 -11.81 -23.81
N ILE A 457 -4.55 -12.47 -24.42
CA ILE A 457 -3.13 -12.17 -24.21
C ILE A 457 -2.62 -11.28 -25.33
N LEU A 458 -2.12 -10.10 -24.95
CA LEU A 458 -1.48 -9.13 -25.82
C LEU A 458 0.04 -9.21 -25.57
N SER A 459 0.74 -10.00 -26.38
CA SER A 459 2.18 -10.25 -26.19
C SER A 459 3.05 -9.17 -26.84
N ALA A 460 4.07 -8.71 -26.11
CA ALA A 460 5.14 -7.85 -26.62
C ALA A 460 6.52 -8.43 -26.30
N GLU A 461 7.32 -8.65 -27.34
CA GLU A 461 8.74 -9.05 -27.21
C GLU A 461 9.70 -7.86 -27.40
N GLU A 462 9.18 -6.76 -27.97
CA GLU A 462 9.89 -5.55 -28.37
C GLU A 462 9.20 -4.31 -27.82
N MET A 463 9.97 -3.25 -27.57
CA MET A 463 9.46 -2.00 -27.02
C MET A 463 8.34 -1.41 -27.89
N LEU A 464 8.54 -1.34 -29.20
CA LEU A 464 7.54 -0.78 -30.13
C LEU A 464 6.19 -1.50 -30.02
N LYS A 465 6.19 -2.82 -29.77
CA LYS A 465 4.95 -3.57 -29.62
C LYS A 465 4.30 -3.34 -28.26
N LEU A 466 5.11 -3.20 -27.21
CA LEU A 466 4.63 -2.84 -25.87
C LEU A 466 3.94 -1.46 -25.91
N GLU A 467 4.58 -0.46 -26.52
CA GLU A 467 4.02 0.89 -26.69
C GLU A 467 2.70 0.85 -27.44
N SER A 468 2.63 0.18 -28.60
CA SER A 468 1.37 0.00 -29.36
C SER A 468 0.28 -0.65 -28.50
N ILE A 469 0.59 -1.68 -27.70
CA ILE A 469 -0.39 -2.31 -26.82
C ILE A 469 -0.89 -1.33 -25.76
N TRP A 470 0.01 -0.56 -25.14
CA TRP A 470 -0.36 0.37 -24.08
C TRP A 470 -1.14 1.58 -24.60
N GLU A 471 -0.80 2.08 -25.79
CA GLU A 471 -1.55 3.13 -26.49
C GLU A 471 -2.96 2.66 -26.90
N GLU A 472 -3.07 1.46 -27.49
CA GLU A 472 -4.34 0.94 -28.02
C GLU A 472 -5.26 0.38 -26.92
N HIS A 473 -4.69 -0.23 -25.88
CA HIS A 473 -5.44 -1.02 -24.89
C HIS A 473 -5.28 -0.54 -23.45
N GLY A 474 -4.45 0.47 -23.15
CA GLY A 474 -4.16 0.90 -21.77
C GLY A 474 -5.39 1.22 -20.90
N ASN A 475 -6.49 1.65 -21.52
CA ASN A 475 -7.76 1.96 -20.85
C ASN A 475 -8.63 0.73 -20.54
N VAL A 476 -8.22 -0.46 -20.94
CA VAL A 476 -8.96 -1.72 -20.73
C VAL A 476 -8.07 -2.86 -20.20
N LEU A 477 -6.77 -2.62 -19.98
CA LEU A 477 -5.88 -3.62 -19.41
C LEU A 477 -6.29 -3.95 -17.97
N ASP A 478 -6.38 -5.25 -17.68
CA ASP A 478 -6.66 -5.77 -16.33
C ASP A 478 -5.37 -6.21 -15.63
N LEU A 479 -4.43 -6.76 -16.40
CA LEU A 479 -3.16 -7.27 -15.91
C LEU A 479 -2.01 -6.85 -16.83
N ILE A 480 -0.87 -6.51 -16.24
CA ILE A 480 0.38 -6.27 -16.96
C ILE A 480 1.42 -7.21 -16.37
N TYR A 481 1.90 -8.15 -17.18
CA TYR A 481 2.81 -9.20 -16.75
C TYR A 481 4.15 -9.07 -17.46
N PHE A 482 5.19 -8.78 -16.69
CA PHE A 482 6.56 -8.75 -17.15
C PHE A 482 7.23 -10.08 -16.88
N TYR A 483 7.57 -10.80 -17.95
CA TYR A 483 8.33 -12.04 -17.98
C TYR A 483 9.68 -11.75 -18.66
N CYS A 484 10.52 -11.00 -17.97
CA CYS A 484 11.65 -10.33 -18.62
C CYS A 484 12.87 -10.22 -17.69
N HIS A 485 13.93 -9.61 -18.17
CA HIS A 485 15.07 -9.27 -17.32
C HIS A 485 14.74 -8.05 -16.45
N GLY A 486 15.45 -7.91 -15.34
CA GLY A 486 15.26 -6.80 -14.42
C GLY A 486 16.50 -6.63 -13.55
N GLY A 487 16.93 -5.39 -13.38
CA GLY A 487 18.25 -5.12 -12.84
C GLY A 487 18.46 -3.69 -12.37
N LEU A 488 19.72 -3.41 -12.02
CA LEU A 488 20.21 -2.10 -11.64
C LEU A 488 21.43 -1.76 -12.50
N GLU A 489 21.37 -0.66 -13.23
CA GLU A 489 22.54 -0.13 -13.94
C GLU A 489 23.59 0.35 -12.93
N GLU A 490 24.88 0.14 -13.20
CA GLU A 490 25.92 0.49 -12.21
C GLU A 490 26.17 2.01 -12.11
N MET A 491 26.13 2.72 -13.25
CA MET A 491 26.46 4.14 -13.34
C MET A 491 25.67 4.86 -14.45
N PRO A 492 24.68 5.71 -14.12
CA PRO A 492 24.13 5.94 -12.79
C PRO A 492 23.32 4.73 -12.27
N LYS A 493 23.20 4.58 -10.95
CA LYS A 493 22.33 3.57 -10.32
C LYS A 493 20.87 3.79 -10.72
N ARG A 494 20.36 3.00 -11.67
CA ARG A 494 18.99 3.09 -12.19
C ARG A 494 18.35 1.71 -12.36
N PRO A 495 17.18 1.44 -11.72
CA PRO A 495 16.45 0.23 -12.02
C PRO A 495 16.02 0.18 -13.47
N TYR A 496 15.92 -1.03 -13.99
CA TYR A 496 15.29 -1.27 -15.27
C TYR A 496 14.55 -2.61 -15.32
N LEU A 497 13.57 -2.68 -16.22
CA LEU A 497 13.09 -3.91 -16.83
C LEU A 497 13.68 -3.99 -18.23
N GLU A 498 13.95 -5.18 -18.75
CA GLU A 498 14.58 -5.35 -20.05
C GLU A 498 13.78 -6.33 -20.90
N LEU A 499 13.21 -5.79 -21.99
CA LEU A 499 12.67 -6.57 -23.09
C LEU A 499 13.83 -6.98 -24.02
N SER A 500 13.51 -7.64 -25.12
CA SER A 500 14.53 -8.24 -25.98
C SER A 500 15.46 -7.23 -26.65
N ASP A 501 14.96 -6.03 -26.91
CA ASP A 501 15.62 -4.99 -27.70
C ASP A 501 16.00 -3.76 -26.85
N GLU A 502 15.19 -3.41 -25.84
CA GLU A 502 15.36 -2.20 -25.04
C GLU A 502 15.02 -2.37 -23.56
N ARG A 503 15.48 -1.40 -22.77
CA ARG A 503 15.26 -1.29 -21.33
C ARG A 503 14.21 -0.24 -21.00
N ILE A 504 13.32 -0.58 -20.07
CA ILE A 504 12.31 0.28 -19.48
C ILE A 504 12.87 0.86 -18.18
N TYR A 505 12.93 2.18 -18.11
CA TYR A 505 13.33 2.95 -16.92
C TYR A 505 12.19 3.87 -16.47
N SER A 506 12.39 4.58 -15.36
CA SER A 506 11.42 5.55 -14.83
C SER A 506 10.99 6.63 -15.83
N ASN A 507 11.88 7.12 -16.70
CA ASN A 507 11.52 8.14 -17.70
C ASN A 507 10.58 7.61 -18.79
N PHE A 508 10.62 6.30 -19.09
CA PHE A 508 9.66 5.68 -19.99
C PHE A 508 8.28 5.60 -19.32
N LEU A 509 8.22 5.13 -18.07
CA LEU A 509 6.97 5.02 -17.32
C LEU A 509 6.35 6.39 -16.98
N GLU A 510 7.16 7.44 -16.81
CA GLU A 510 6.69 8.83 -16.61
C GLU A 510 5.84 9.32 -17.80
N CYS A 511 6.05 8.80 -19.02
CA CYS A 511 5.21 9.13 -20.18
C CYS A 511 3.78 8.57 -20.09
N TYR A 512 3.53 7.62 -19.16
CA TYR A 512 2.24 6.97 -18.97
C TYR A 512 1.55 7.40 -17.66
N GLU A 513 2.04 8.46 -17.00
CA GLU A 513 1.44 8.97 -15.76
C GLU A 513 -0.07 9.21 -15.93
N SER A 514 -0.87 8.65 -15.02
CA SER A 514 -2.34 8.68 -15.05
C SER A 514 -2.99 8.15 -16.34
N THR A 515 -2.30 7.30 -17.11
CA THR A 515 -2.85 6.77 -18.38
C THR A 515 -3.76 5.55 -18.16
N TRP A 516 -3.47 4.69 -17.19
CA TRP A 516 -4.24 3.46 -16.96
C TRP A 516 -5.45 3.68 -16.05
N GLN A 517 -6.56 4.09 -16.67
CA GLN A 517 -7.83 4.34 -15.97
C GLN A 517 -8.56 3.06 -15.52
N HIS A 518 -8.16 1.89 -16.03
CA HIS A 518 -8.72 0.59 -15.63
C HIS A 518 -7.98 -0.06 -14.45
N HIS A 519 -6.93 0.58 -13.95
CA HIS A 519 -6.14 0.16 -12.81
C HIS A 519 -5.64 -1.30 -12.88
N PRO A 520 -4.83 -1.65 -13.90
CA PRO A 520 -4.30 -3.00 -14.03
C PRO A 520 -3.42 -3.37 -12.84
N LEU A 521 -3.40 -4.65 -12.48
CA LEU A 521 -2.41 -5.19 -11.53
C LEU A 521 -1.14 -5.57 -12.29
N VAL A 522 0.00 -5.03 -11.86
CA VAL A 522 1.29 -5.31 -12.46
C VAL A 522 1.95 -6.49 -11.76
N PHE A 523 2.45 -7.46 -12.52
CA PHE A 523 3.16 -8.62 -12.02
C PHE A 523 4.57 -8.65 -12.62
N LEU A 524 5.58 -8.48 -11.76
CA LEU A 524 6.98 -8.39 -12.17
C LEU A 524 7.70 -9.72 -11.89
N ASN A 525 7.73 -10.59 -12.90
CA ASN A 525 8.69 -11.70 -12.97
C ASN A 525 9.98 -11.21 -13.66
N GLY A 526 10.57 -10.17 -13.11
CA GLY A 526 11.84 -9.62 -13.58
C GLY A 526 13.02 -10.38 -12.97
N CYS A 527 13.90 -10.95 -13.79
CA CYS A 527 15.04 -11.72 -13.33
C CYS A 527 16.32 -11.36 -14.08
N ALA A 528 17.33 -10.83 -13.38
CA ALA A 528 18.78 -10.86 -13.68
C ALA A 528 19.47 -9.50 -13.85
N THR A 529 20.58 -9.39 -13.09
CA THR A 529 21.69 -8.43 -13.16
C THR A 529 21.52 -7.11 -12.36
N GLY A 530 21.91 -7.13 -11.08
CA GLY A 530 22.10 -5.89 -10.33
C GLY A 530 22.21 -6.10 -8.83
N ASP A 531 22.95 -5.23 -8.16
CA ASP A 531 23.04 -5.18 -6.70
C ASP A 531 21.70 -4.69 -6.11
N TYR A 532 21.10 -5.48 -5.21
CA TYR A 532 19.73 -5.27 -4.70
C TYR A 532 19.73 -4.33 -3.49
N SER A 533 20.03 -3.05 -3.69
CA SER A 533 19.91 -2.07 -2.60
C SER A 533 18.43 -1.69 -2.36
N PRO A 534 18.03 -1.35 -1.11
CA PRO A 534 16.65 -0.98 -0.76
C PRO A 534 16.02 0.14 -1.60
N GLU A 535 16.85 0.98 -2.21
CA GLU A 535 16.44 2.13 -3.02
C GLU A 535 16.19 1.74 -4.50
N SER A 536 16.62 0.55 -4.91
CA SER A 536 16.92 0.26 -6.31
C SER A 536 15.75 -0.23 -7.16
N TYR A 537 14.61 -0.65 -6.59
CA TYR A 537 13.43 -1.09 -7.37
C TYR A 537 12.15 -0.33 -7.00
N VAL A 538 12.21 0.49 -5.94
CA VAL A 538 11.06 1.22 -5.43
C VAL A 538 10.54 2.20 -6.46
N SER A 539 11.44 2.85 -7.22
CA SER A 539 11.02 3.82 -8.24
C SER A 539 10.15 3.19 -9.32
N LEU A 540 10.44 1.97 -9.80
CA LEU A 540 9.60 1.34 -10.81
C LEU A 540 8.21 0.98 -10.26
N ILE A 541 8.14 0.53 -9.01
CA ILE A 541 6.84 0.25 -8.38
C ILE A 541 6.02 1.55 -8.26
N ASP A 542 6.65 2.65 -7.83
CA ASP A 542 6.01 3.96 -7.81
C ASP A 542 5.56 4.39 -9.21
N ASP A 543 6.41 4.23 -10.22
CA ASP A 543 6.13 4.67 -11.57
C ASP A 543 4.94 3.91 -12.17
N PHE A 544 4.81 2.60 -11.89
CA PHE A 544 3.63 1.83 -12.28
C PHE A 544 2.35 2.30 -11.57
N LEU A 545 2.43 2.61 -10.27
CA LEU A 545 1.28 3.16 -9.54
C LEU A 545 0.91 4.56 -10.05
N ASN A 546 1.91 5.40 -10.35
CA ASN A 546 1.73 6.72 -10.96
C ASN A 546 1.11 6.61 -12.36
N ALA A 547 1.43 5.56 -13.10
CA ALA A 547 0.78 5.25 -14.38
C ALA A 547 -0.69 4.83 -14.22
N GLY A 548 -1.12 4.50 -13.00
CA GLY A 548 -2.50 4.17 -12.64
C GLY A 548 -2.71 2.73 -12.20
N ALA A 549 -1.65 1.92 -12.02
CA ALA A 549 -1.79 0.53 -11.58
C ALA A 549 -2.50 0.40 -10.22
N SER A 550 -3.30 -0.67 -10.05
CA SER A 550 -3.97 -0.98 -8.77
C SER A 550 -3.02 -1.53 -7.72
N GLY A 551 -1.84 -1.97 -8.14
CA GLY A 551 -0.83 -2.57 -7.29
C GLY A 551 0.25 -3.26 -8.12
N VAL A 552 1.29 -3.72 -7.42
CA VAL A 552 2.42 -4.43 -8.04
C VAL A 552 2.80 -5.65 -7.21
N VAL A 553 3.02 -6.79 -7.87
CA VAL A 553 3.73 -7.93 -7.30
C VAL A 553 5.15 -7.92 -7.81
N GLY A 554 6.14 -7.96 -6.91
CA GLY A 554 7.56 -7.91 -7.28
C GLY A 554 8.40 -8.90 -6.49
N THR A 555 9.66 -9.07 -6.89
CA THR A 555 10.62 -10.00 -6.27
C THR A 555 11.69 -9.28 -5.46
N GLU A 556 12.05 -9.80 -4.29
CA GLU A 556 13.09 -9.26 -3.40
C GLU A 556 14.53 -9.55 -3.86
N CYS A 557 14.70 -10.49 -4.81
CA CYS A 557 15.95 -10.82 -5.47
C CYS A 557 15.66 -11.42 -6.87
N PRO A 558 16.65 -11.62 -7.75
CA PRO A 558 16.40 -12.24 -9.04
C PRO A 558 16.01 -13.69 -8.83
N VAL A 559 15.10 -14.20 -9.68
CA VAL A 559 14.71 -15.61 -9.66
C VAL A 559 15.11 -16.33 -10.96
N SER A 560 15.17 -17.66 -10.95
CA SER A 560 15.42 -18.40 -12.19
C SER A 560 14.12 -18.52 -12.99
N GLU A 561 14.21 -18.52 -14.31
CA GLU A 561 13.05 -18.65 -15.21
C GLU A 561 12.11 -19.81 -14.83
N PRO A 562 12.56 -21.07 -14.59
CA PRO A 562 11.67 -22.18 -14.23
C PRO A 562 10.88 -21.93 -12.93
N PHE A 563 11.48 -21.21 -11.98
CA PHE A 563 10.84 -20.88 -10.72
C PHE A 563 9.80 -19.77 -10.89
N ALA A 564 10.15 -18.70 -11.62
CA ALA A 564 9.24 -17.58 -11.92
C ALA A 564 8.00 -18.06 -12.69
N GLU A 565 8.19 -18.90 -13.71
CA GLU A 565 7.13 -19.49 -14.51
C GLU A 565 6.16 -20.32 -13.66
N TYR A 566 6.70 -21.21 -12.82
CA TYR A 566 5.89 -22.05 -11.93
C TYR A 566 5.13 -21.21 -10.91
N TYR A 567 5.80 -20.23 -10.26
CA TYR A 567 5.17 -19.38 -9.27
C TYR A 567 4.01 -18.58 -9.86
N ALA A 568 4.24 -17.93 -11.02
CA ALA A 568 3.19 -17.18 -11.70
C ALA A 568 2.03 -18.07 -12.16
N THR A 569 2.31 -19.27 -12.69
CA THR A 569 1.27 -20.24 -13.04
C THR A 569 0.38 -20.57 -11.85
N GLU A 570 0.99 -20.84 -10.69
CA GLU A 570 0.25 -21.22 -9.48
C GLU A 570 -0.54 -20.05 -8.87
N VAL A 571 0.00 -18.84 -8.91
CA VAL A 571 -0.68 -17.64 -8.43
C VAL A 571 -1.81 -17.22 -9.36
N PHE A 572 -1.58 -17.18 -10.68
CA PHE A 572 -2.62 -16.79 -11.63
C PHE A 572 -3.78 -17.78 -11.68
N LYS A 573 -3.54 -19.10 -11.56
CA LYS A 573 -4.63 -20.09 -11.41
C LYS A 573 -5.57 -19.74 -10.26
N ARG A 574 -5.02 -19.31 -9.12
CA ARG A 574 -5.79 -18.92 -7.93
C ARG A 574 -6.51 -17.59 -8.11
N LEU A 575 -5.81 -16.58 -8.64
CA LEU A 575 -6.39 -15.28 -8.95
C LEU A 575 -7.55 -15.41 -9.95
N PHE A 576 -7.37 -16.22 -10.99
CA PHE A 576 -8.37 -16.49 -12.02
C PHE A 576 -9.56 -17.27 -11.48
N ALA A 577 -9.37 -18.08 -10.44
CA ALA A 577 -10.45 -18.72 -9.70
C ALA A 577 -11.21 -17.76 -8.75
N GLY A 578 -10.76 -16.51 -8.60
CA GLY A 578 -11.39 -15.48 -7.77
C GLY A 578 -10.79 -15.37 -6.35
N GLU A 579 -9.69 -16.05 -6.05
CA GLU A 579 -8.97 -15.81 -4.78
C GLU A 579 -8.34 -14.41 -4.79
N THR A 580 -8.24 -13.78 -3.62
CA THR A 580 -7.49 -12.52 -3.49
C THR A 580 -6.00 -12.76 -3.69
N MET A 581 -5.27 -11.78 -4.22
CA MET A 581 -3.84 -11.93 -4.50
C MET A 581 -3.06 -12.25 -3.21
N GLY A 582 -3.39 -11.59 -2.10
CA GLY A 582 -2.72 -11.85 -0.82
C GLY A 582 -2.98 -13.26 -0.26
N GLN A 583 -4.15 -13.86 -0.53
CA GLN A 583 -4.45 -15.26 -0.21
C GLN A 583 -3.72 -16.21 -1.15
N ALA A 584 -3.76 -15.93 -2.45
CA ALA A 584 -3.12 -16.73 -3.49
C ALA A 584 -1.61 -16.86 -3.23
N MET A 585 -0.91 -15.74 -2.98
CA MET A 585 0.52 -15.72 -2.68
C MET A 585 0.86 -16.51 -1.40
N LEU A 586 0.08 -16.35 -0.33
CA LEU A 586 0.30 -17.10 0.92
C LEU A 586 0.11 -18.61 0.71
N ALA A 587 -0.92 -19.01 -0.05
CA ALA A 587 -1.18 -20.41 -0.37
C ALA A 587 -0.05 -21.01 -1.22
N VAL A 588 0.45 -20.29 -2.23
CA VAL A 588 1.57 -20.74 -3.08
C VAL A 588 2.87 -20.85 -2.28
N ARG A 589 3.16 -19.90 -1.37
CA ARG A 589 4.31 -19.99 -0.44
C ARG A 589 4.27 -21.28 0.36
N ARG A 590 3.12 -21.60 0.97
CA ARG A 590 2.95 -22.84 1.74
C ARG A 590 3.04 -24.08 0.88
N LYS A 591 2.45 -24.07 -0.32
CA LYS A 591 2.54 -25.18 -1.29
C LYS A 591 4.00 -25.48 -1.64
N LEU A 592 4.78 -24.46 -2.00
CA LEU A 592 6.21 -24.61 -2.31
C LEU A 592 7.00 -25.18 -1.13
N LEU A 593 6.78 -24.65 0.08
CA LEU A 593 7.46 -25.14 1.27
C LEU A 593 7.10 -26.60 1.59
N GLN A 594 5.81 -26.93 1.61
CA GLN A 594 5.31 -28.22 2.11
C GLN A 594 5.40 -29.34 1.08
N GLN A 595 5.18 -29.05 -0.21
CA GLN A 595 5.12 -30.07 -1.26
C GLN A 595 6.39 -30.10 -2.10
N GLN A 596 7.08 -28.96 -2.24
CA GLN A 596 8.27 -28.84 -3.07
C GLN A 596 9.56 -28.69 -2.25
N HIS A 597 9.49 -28.68 -0.91
CA HIS A 597 10.63 -28.40 -0.02
C HIS A 597 11.42 -27.15 -0.42
N ASN A 598 10.74 -26.15 -1.00
CA ASN A 598 11.39 -24.98 -1.58
C ASN A 598 10.96 -23.72 -0.81
N PRO A 599 11.90 -23.01 -0.15
CA PRO A 599 11.58 -21.85 0.64
C PRO A 599 11.46 -20.55 -0.17
N LEU A 600 11.73 -20.60 -1.48
CA LEU A 600 11.81 -19.41 -2.34
C LEU A 600 10.47 -18.73 -2.60
N GLY A 601 9.33 -19.32 -2.20
CA GLY A 601 8.05 -18.61 -2.25
C GLY A 601 8.08 -17.27 -1.50
N LEU A 602 8.99 -17.11 -0.53
CA LEU A 602 9.20 -15.87 0.23
C LEU A 602 9.81 -14.72 -0.60
N VAL A 603 10.29 -14.98 -1.82
CA VAL A 603 10.90 -13.94 -2.67
C VAL A 603 9.90 -12.92 -3.20
N TYR A 604 8.62 -13.28 -3.31
CA TYR A 604 7.61 -12.37 -3.83
C TYR A 604 6.99 -11.51 -2.74
N SER A 605 6.84 -10.22 -3.02
CA SER A 605 6.20 -9.21 -2.16
C SER A 605 5.00 -8.58 -2.86
N LEU A 606 3.97 -8.23 -2.08
CA LEU A 606 2.74 -7.60 -2.56
C LEU A 606 2.73 -6.12 -2.18
N TYR A 607 2.72 -5.25 -3.20
CA TYR A 607 2.57 -3.80 -3.10
C TYR A 607 1.18 -3.40 -3.60
N ALA A 608 0.15 -3.86 -2.89
CA ALA A 608 -1.26 -3.69 -3.20
C ALA A 608 -2.09 -4.01 -1.95
N ALA A 609 -3.40 -3.78 -2.01
CA ALA A 609 -4.32 -4.35 -1.02
C ALA A 609 -4.25 -5.89 -1.02
N HIS A 610 -4.31 -6.52 0.15
CA HIS A 610 -4.45 -7.96 0.30
C HIS A 610 -5.65 -8.50 -0.49
N GLU A 611 -6.75 -7.75 -0.50
CA GLU A 611 -8.02 -8.13 -1.10
C GLU A 611 -8.05 -8.03 -2.62
N ILE A 612 -7.01 -7.49 -3.27
CA ILE A 612 -7.04 -7.29 -4.72
C ILE A 612 -7.37 -8.62 -5.44
N ALA A 613 -8.49 -8.64 -6.14
CA ALA A 613 -9.04 -9.81 -6.80
C ALA A 613 -9.70 -9.43 -8.14
N LEU A 614 -10.02 -10.42 -8.95
CA LEU A 614 -10.89 -10.22 -10.11
C LEU A 614 -12.34 -10.02 -9.66
N ALA A 615 -13.09 -9.16 -10.36
CA ALA A 615 -14.52 -9.00 -10.14
C ALA A 615 -15.31 -10.28 -10.44
N CYS A 616 -14.92 -10.97 -11.49
CA CYS A 616 -15.49 -12.25 -11.90
C CYS A 616 -14.38 -13.30 -11.98
N SER A 617 -14.66 -14.51 -11.46
CA SER A 617 -13.80 -15.67 -11.73
C SER A 617 -13.85 -16.00 -13.22
N ILE A 618 -12.68 -16.30 -13.80
CA ILE A 618 -12.50 -16.65 -15.21
C ILE A 618 -11.92 -18.05 -15.38
N SER A 619 -11.76 -18.81 -14.30
CA SER A 619 -11.11 -20.13 -14.33
C SER A 619 -11.90 -21.13 -15.16
N GLN A 620 -11.24 -21.86 -16.05
CA GLN A 620 -11.84 -22.92 -16.84
C GLN A 620 -11.70 -24.26 -16.10
N LEU A 621 -12.58 -24.48 -15.11
CA LEU A 621 -12.72 -25.70 -14.26
C LEU A 621 -11.45 -26.22 -13.56
#